data_AF-A0A3D2IGE8-F1
#
_entry.id   AF-A0A3D2IGE8-F1
#
_cell.length_a   1.000
_cell.length_b   1.000
_cell.length_c   1.000
_cell.angle_alpha   90.00
_cell.angle_beta   90.00
_cell.angle_gamma   90.00
#
_symmetry.space_group_name_H-M   'P 1'
#
loop_
_entity.id
_entity.type
_entity.pdbx_description
1 polymer ?
#
loop_
_entity_poly.entity_id
_entity_poly.type
_entity_poly.pdbx_seq_one_letter_code
_entity_poly.pdbx_strand_id
1 'polypeptide(L)'
;MKKYSLIIISLIFILSGCKELDSSEEEIIDTIELSEYLNIPASAYNYSDIDVPDFFDLQPNTEQDNTPNDNAVTDWGATLGRVLFYDKILSSNNTISCSSCHLQESGFSDPDQFSAGFEGGLTGRNSMGISNAMYYENGHFFWDERAATLEEQVLMPIQDEVEMGLTLTELVSKVGQQPYYPVLFEQVYGDNEVTPDRISKALAQFVRSIVSYQSKY
;
A
#
# COMPACT_ATOMS: atom_id res chain seq x y z
N MET A 1 37.01 -70.75 27.71
CA MET A 1 36.84 -70.10 26.39
C MET A 1 35.39 -69.64 26.24
N LYS A 2 35.08 -68.38 26.59
CA LYS A 2 33.77 -67.76 26.35
C LYS A 2 34.03 -66.46 25.57
N LYS A 3 33.54 -66.38 24.34
CA LYS A 3 33.63 -65.19 23.48
C LYS A 3 32.47 -64.28 23.85
N TYR A 4 32.74 -63.06 24.30
CA TYR A 4 31.73 -62.01 24.40
C TYR A 4 31.80 -61.14 23.15
N SER A 5 30.71 -61.12 22.40
CA SER A 5 30.54 -60.29 21.21
C SER A 5 30.00 -58.93 21.65
N LEU A 6 30.81 -57.87 21.52
CA LEU A 6 30.33 -56.49 21.67
C LEU A 6 29.55 -56.11 20.42
N ILE A 7 28.25 -55.89 20.55
CA ILE A 7 27.42 -55.25 19.51
C ILE A 7 27.39 -53.76 19.86
N ILE A 8 27.98 -52.93 19.00
CA ILE A 8 27.89 -51.47 19.07
C ILE A 8 26.63 -51.07 18.29
N ILE A 9 25.61 -50.59 19.01
CA ILE A 9 24.42 -49.97 18.41
C ILE A 9 24.73 -48.47 18.30
N SER A 10 25.03 -47.98 17.09
CA SER A 10 25.06 -46.54 16.81
C SER A 10 23.62 -46.03 16.72
N LEU A 11 23.22 -45.23 17.71
CA LEU A 11 22.03 -44.38 17.62
C LEU A 11 22.33 -43.23 16.65
N ILE A 12 21.72 -43.26 15.47
CA ILE A 12 21.73 -42.11 14.55
C ILE A 12 20.60 -41.17 15.02
N PHE A 13 20.98 -40.08 15.69
CA PHE A 13 20.10 -38.95 15.93
C PHE A 13 20.03 -38.12 14.64
N ILE A 14 18.90 -38.20 13.92
CA ILE A 14 18.58 -37.28 12.83
C ILE A 14 18.07 -35.99 13.50
N LEU A 15 18.95 -35.00 13.65
CA LEU A 15 18.57 -33.62 13.94
C LEU A 15 17.97 -33.02 12.65
N SER A 16 16.66 -33.12 12.49
CA SER A 16 15.91 -32.21 11.61
C SER A 16 15.88 -30.85 12.28
N GLY A 17 16.93 -30.05 12.07
CA GLY A 17 16.91 -28.63 12.37
C GLY A 17 16.01 -27.94 11.34
N CYS A 18 14.81 -27.53 11.75
CA CYS A 18 14.11 -26.46 11.06
C CYS A 18 14.96 -25.20 11.28
N LYS A 19 15.62 -24.72 10.23
CA LYS A 19 16.32 -23.45 10.25
C LYS A 19 15.23 -22.40 10.05
N GLU A 20 14.80 -21.73 11.12
CA GLU A 20 14.13 -20.43 10.97
C GLU A 20 15.12 -19.54 10.21
N LEU A 21 14.68 -19.02 9.05
CA LEU A 21 15.43 -17.99 8.35
C LEU A 21 15.43 -16.74 9.24
N ASP A 22 16.58 -16.09 9.35
CA ASP A 22 16.65 -14.82 10.07
C ASP A 22 15.84 -13.77 9.29
N SER A 23 15.09 -12.92 10.00
CA SER A 23 14.28 -11.83 9.43
C SER A 23 15.04 -10.97 8.42
N SER A 24 16.35 -10.79 8.63
CA SER A 24 17.22 -10.07 7.70
C SER A 24 17.50 -10.81 6.40
N GLU A 25 17.57 -12.15 6.43
CA GLU A 25 17.73 -12.98 5.23
C GLU A 25 16.43 -13.03 4.42
N GLU A 26 15.26 -13.06 5.09
CA GLU A 26 13.94 -13.06 4.45
C GLU A 26 13.64 -11.72 3.76
N GLU A 27 13.90 -10.59 4.42
CA GLU A 27 13.76 -9.25 3.83
C GLU A 27 14.67 -9.09 2.58
N ILE A 28 15.90 -9.64 2.61
CA ILE A 28 16.79 -9.60 1.44
C ILE A 28 16.26 -10.45 0.28
N ILE A 29 15.66 -11.61 0.54
CA ILE A 29 15.13 -12.49 -0.51
C ILE A 29 13.93 -11.83 -1.20
N ASP A 30 13.01 -11.28 -0.42
CA ASP A 30 11.81 -10.64 -0.94
C ASP A 30 12.16 -9.41 -1.78
N THR A 31 13.19 -8.64 -1.39
CA THR A 31 13.64 -7.48 -2.18
C THR A 31 14.25 -7.86 -3.52
N ILE A 32 14.95 -8.99 -3.60
CA ILE A 32 15.47 -9.51 -4.87
C ILE A 32 14.29 -9.88 -5.77
N GLU A 33 13.27 -10.57 -5.25
CA GLU A 33 12.07 -10.95 -6.00
C GLU A 33 11.29 -9.73 -6.49
N LEU A 34 11.11 -8.71 -5.64
CA LEU A 34 10.40 -7.50 -6.01
C LEU A 34 11.14 -6.67 -7.08
N SER A 35 12.47 -6.64 -7.04
CA SER A 35 13.30 -5.86 -7.99
C SER A 35 13.22 -6.34 -9.44
N GLU A 36 12.72 -7.57 -9.68
CA GLU A 36 12.44 -8.09 -11.03
C GLU A 36 11.28 -7.34 -11.70
N TYR A 37 10.31 -6.89 -10.90
CA TYR A 37 9.06 -6.30 -11.38
C TYR A 37 8.92 -4.81 -11.07
N LEU A 38 9.49 -4.36 -9.96
CA LEU A 38 9.27 -3.05 -9.39
C LEU A 38 10.59 -2.31 -9.18
N ASN A 39 10.58 -1.00 -9.48
CA ASN A 39 11.69 -0.10 -9.15
C ASN A 39 11.47 0.52 -7.76
N ILE A 40 11.61 -0.31 -6.72
CA ILE A 40 11.52 0.10 -5.32
C ILE A 40 12.85 -0.16 -4.60
N PRO A 41 13.18 0.61 -3.55
CA PRO A 41 14.37 0.34 -2.74
C PRO A 41 14.26 -1.01 -2.02
N ALA A 42 15.41 -1.58 -1.64
CA ALA A 42 15.44 -2.82 -0.85
C ALA A 42 14.81 -2.62 0.54
N SER A 43 15.18 -1.56 1.25
CA SER A 43 14.46 -1.14 2.44
C SER A 43 13.33 -0.19 2.05
N ALA A 44 12.14 -0.35 2.62
CA ALA A 44 11.06 0.63 2.45
C ALA A 44 11.52 2.06 2.77
N TYR A 45 10.92 3.05 2.09
CA TYR A 45 11.15 4.44 2.45
C TYR A 45 10.52 4.73 3.82
N ASN A 46 11.05 5.73 4.53
CA ASN A 46 10.42 6.22 5.76
C ASN A 46 9.14 6.97 5.41
N TYR A 47 8.00 6.34 5.67
CA TYR A 47 6.66 6.93 5.58
C TYR A 47 6.02 7.12 6.96
N SER A 48 6.41 6.32 7.94
CA SER A 48 5.77 6.24 9.26
C SER A 48 6.35 7.18 10.31
N ASP A 49 7.60 7.63 10.14
CA ASP A 49 8.33 8.46 11.10
C ASP A 49 8.97 9.67 10.39
N ILE A 50 8.14 10.43 9.67
CA ILE A 50 8.61 11.60 8.94
C ILE A 50 9.01 12.71 9.92
N ASP A 51 10.21 13.26 9.75
CA ASP A 51 10.72 14.39 10.55
C ASP A 51 10.01 15.69 10.14
N VAL A 52 8.84 15.92 10.73
CA VAL A 52 8.05 17.13 10.57
C VAL A 52 8.39 18.14 11.68
N PRO A 53 8.30 19.45 11.41
CA PRO A 53 8.50 20.44 12.46
C PRO A 53 7.52 20.26 13.63
N ASP A 54 7.95 20.57 14.86
CA ASP A 54 7.16 20.41 16.11
C ASP A 54 5.72 20.93 16.03
N PHE A 55 5.44 21.95 15.21
CA PHE A 55 4.09 22.50 15.07
C PHE A 55 3.10 21.53 14.41
N PHE A 56 3.57 20.49 13.71
CA PHE A 56 2.72 19.40 13.20
C PHE A 56 2.18 18.50 14.33
N ASP A 57 2.89 18.42 15.46
CA ASP A 57 2.48 17.66 16.64
C ASP A 57 1.66 18.51 17.63
N LEU A 58 1.23 19.70 17.21
CA LEU A 58 0.40 20.61 17.99
C LEU A 58 -1.02 20.70 17.40
N GLN A 59 -1.94 21.23 18.21
CA GLN A 59 -3.26 21.59 17.71
C GLN A 59 -3.16 22.69 16.64
N PRO A 60 -3.98 22.63 15.58
CA PRO A 60 -5.12 21.71 15.39
C PRO A 60 -4.77 20.34 14.77
N ASN A 61 -3.54 20.13 14.31
CA ASN A 61 -3.19 18.97 13.47
C ASN A 61 -3.41 17.63 14.19
N THR A 62 -3.16 17.55 15.49
CA THR A 62 -3.40 16.33 16.27
C THR A 62 -4.88 16.00 16.49
N GLU A 63 -5.79 16.99 16.38
CA GLU A 63 -7.24 16.76 16.35
C GLU A 63 -7.76 16.46 14.93
N GLN A 64 -6.99 16.83 13.90
CA GLN A 64 -7.37 16.66 12.50
C GLN A 64 -6.80 15.39 11.86
N ASP A 65 -5.90 14.68 12.55
CA ASP A 65 -5.41 13.38 12.13
C ASP A 65 -6.55 12.36 12.06
N ASN A 66 -6.90 11.96 10.83
CA ASN A 66 -7.95 10.99 10.54
C ASN A 66 -7.45 9.54 10.41
N THR A 67 -6.24 9.24 10.89
CA THR A 67 -5.68 7.88 10.89
C THR A 67 -6.43 6.99 11.87
N PRO A 68 -7.10 5.90 11.42
CA PRO A 68 -7.80 5.01 12.33
C PRO A 68 -6.81 4.10 13.07
N ASN A 69 -7.18 3.70 14.29
CA ASN A 69 -6.34 2.86 15.16
C ASN A 69 -5.93 1.52 14.54
N ASP A 70 -6.71 1.00 13.57
CA ASP A 70 -6.47 -0.27 12.90
C ASP A 70 -5.78 -0.13 11.52
N ASN A 71 -5.39 1.08 11.11
CA ASN A 71 -4.66 1.33 9.86
C ASN A 71 -3.64 2.47 9.99
N ALA A 72 -2.77 2.39 11.01
CA ALA A 72 -1.64 3.29 11.15
C ALA A 72 -0.69 3.21 9.93
N VAL A 73 -0.06 4.32 9.56
CA VAL A 73 0.94 4.33 8.49
C VAL A 73 2.16 3.53 8.90
N THR A 74 2.54 2.57 8.08
CA THR A 74 3.78 1.79 8.21
C THR A 74 4.60 1.93 6.93
N ASP A 75 5.93 1.78 7.01
CA ASP A 75 6.79 1.94 5.84
C ASP A 75 6.46 0.93 4.73
N TRP A 76 6.25 -0.34 5.09
CA TRP A 76 5.85 -1.38 4.13
C TRP A 76 4.40 -1.23 3.67
N GLY A 77 3.46 -0.86 4.55
CA GLY A 77 2.06 -0.65 4.16
C GLY A 77 1.87 0.53 3.20
N ALA A 78 2.57 1.64 3.43
CA ALA A 78 2.63 2.76 2.49
C ALA A 78 3.42 2.41 1.22
N THR A 79 4.43 1.52 1.28
CA THR A 79 5.11 1.01 0.08
C THR A 79 4.17 0.20 -0.80
N LEU A 80 3.40 -0.74 -0.24
CA LEU A 80 2.35 -1.46 -0.97
C LEU A 80 1.32 -0.49 -1.54
N GLY A 81 0.86 0.47 -0.74
CA GLY A 81 -0.05 1.53 -1.18
C GLY A 81 0.48 2.35 -2.35
N ARG A 82 1.77 2.69 -2.33
CA ARG A 82 2.43 3.41 -3.42
C ARG A 82 2.45 2.58 -4.70
N VAL A 83 2.80 1.30 -4.61
CA VAL A 83 2.78 0.41 -5.77
C VAL A 83 1.38 0.40 -6.38
N LEU A 84 0.33 0.17 -5.56
CA LEU A 84 -1.07 0.22 -5.99
C LEU A 84 -1.45 1.57 -6.63
N PHE A 85 -1.06 2.69 -6.02
CA PHE A 85 -1.44 4.04 -6.45
C PHE A 85 -0.94 4.38 -7.87
N TYR A 86 0.24 3.89 -8.24
CA TYR A 86 0.85 4.11 -9.55
C TYR A 86 0.57 2.97 -10.54
N ASP A 87 -0.02 1.86 -10.11
CA ASP A 87 -0.24 0.69 -10.95
C ASP A 87 -1.52 0.81 -11.78
N LYS A 88 -1.34 0.70 -13.10
CA LYS A 88 -2.45 0.79 -14.05
C LYS A 88 -3.33 -0.44 -14.07
N ILE A 89 -2.88 -1.57 -13.50
CA ILE A 89 -3.67 -2.79 -13.40
C ILE A 89 -4.97 -2.57 -12.60
N LEU A 90 -5.08 -1.49 -11.83
CA LEU A 90 -6.30 -1.15 -11.09
C LEU A 90 -7.43 -0.60 -11.98
N SER A 91 -7.20 -0.41 -13.29
CA SER A 91 -8.24 -0.05 -14.25
C SER A 91 -8.63 -1.23 -15.14
N SER A 92 -9.88 -1.22 -15.62
CA SER A 92 -10.47 -2.28 -16.44
C SER A 92 -9.61 -2.65 -17.64
N ASN A 93 -9.11 -1.64 -18.36
CA ASN A 93 -8.28 -1.81 -19.56
C ASN A 93 -6.77 -1.62 -19.31
N ASN A 94 -6.33 -1.54 -18.05
CA ASN A 94 -4.93 -1.35 -17.66
C ASN A 94 -4.26 -0.06 -18.19
N THR A 95 -5.01 1.03 -18.37
CA THR A 95 -4.48 2.28 -18.96
C THR A 95 -4.28 3.41 -17.96
N ILE A 96 -5.03 3.43 -16.86
CA ILE A 96 -4.95 4.47 -15.84
C ILE A 96 -4.79 3.88 -14.44
N SER A 97 -4.30 4.73 -13.53
CA SER A 97 -4.04 4.49 -12.12
C SER A 97 -4.54 5.69 -11.31
N CYS A 98 -4.49 5.64 -9.97
CA CYS A 98 -4.79 6.81 -9.13
C CYS A 98 -3.92 8.02 -9.53
N SER A 99 -2.64 7.75 -9.81
CA SER A 99 -1.68 8.77 -10.25
C SER A 99 -1.98 9.37 -11.63
N SER A 100 -2.95 8.85 -12.39
CA SER A 100 -3.34 9.45 -13.68
C SER A 100 -4.19 10.71 -13.50
N CYS A 101 -4.91 10.82 -12.37
CA CYS A 101 -5.74 11.99 -12.02
C CYS A 101 -5.20 12.74 -10.78
N HIS A 102 -4.28 12.14 -10.03
CA HIS A 102 -3.61 12.75 -8.87
C HIS A 102 -2.12 12.93 -9.15
N LEU A 103 -1.79 13.90 -10.00
CA LEU A 103 -0.44 14.12 -10.50
C LEU A 103 0.44 14.75 -9.43
N GLN A 104 1.56 14.10 -9.08
CA GLN A 104 2.47 14.57 -8.04
C GLN A 104 3.01 15.98 -8.34
N GLU A 105 3.35 16.27 -9.59
CA GLU A 105 3.82 17.59 -10.04
C GLU A 105 2.76 18.70 -9.91
N SER A 106 1.48 18.32 -9.79
CA SER A 106 0.35 19.22 -9.58
C SER A 106 -0.18 19.16 -8.15
N GLY A 107 0.65 18.77 -7.17
CA GLY A 107 0.23 18.67 -5.77
C GLY A 107 -0.70 17.49 -5.49
N PHE A 108 -0.60 16.44 -6.30
CA PHE A 108 -1.49 15.28 -6.31
C PHE A 108 -2.96 15.65 -6.62
N SER A 109 -3.17 16.65 -7.48
CA SER A 109 -4.46 16.94 -8.10
C SER A 109 -4.39 16.75 -9.62
N ASP A 110 -5.51 17.01 -10.29
CA ASP A 110 -5.55 17.13 -11.74
C ASP A 110 -5.48 18.62 -12.14
N PRO A 111 -4.58 19.04 -13.04
CA PRO A 111 -4.57 20.39 -13.60
C PRO A 111 -5.76 20.67 -14.54
N ASP A 112 -6.42 19.64 -15.08
CA ASP A 112 -7.59 19.78 -15.93
C ASP A 112 -8.89 19.97 -15.12
N GLN A 113 -9.89 20.61 -15.72
CA GLN A 113 -11.18 20.84 -15.04
C GLN A 113 -11.89 19.53 -14.66
N PHE A 114 -11.76 18.50 -15.50
CA PHE A 114 -12.32 17.17 -15.32
C PHE A 114 -11.28 16.14 -15.73
N SER A 115 -11.17 15.07 -14.95
CA SER A 115 -10.20 14.02 -15.21
C SER A 115 -10.68 13.09 -16.32
N ALA A 116 -9.74 12.60 -17.13
CA ALA A 116 -10.02 11.62 -18.15
C ALA A 116 -9.90 10.20 -17.57
N GLY A 117 -11.00 9.45 -17.62
CA GLY A 117 -11.07 8.07 -17.17
C GLY A 117 -10.52 7.06 -18.18
N PHE A 118 -10.65 5.77 -17.87
CA PHE A 118 -9.95 4.69 -18.58
C PHE A 118 -10.34 4.54 -20.07
N GLU A 119 -11.55 4.93 -20.45
CA GLU A 119 -12.00 4.98 -21.86
C GLU A 119 -12.03 6.41 -22.46
N GLY A 120 -11.45 7.38 -21.77
CA GLY A 120 -11.43 8.79 -22.19
C GLY A 120 -12.72 9.56 -21.89
N GLY A 121 -13.66 8.97 -21.15
CA GLY A 121 -14.78 9.70 -20.55
C GLY A 121 -14.28 10.71 -19.51
N LEU A 122 -15.02 11.81 -19.31
CA LEU A 122 -14.65 12.84 -18.33
C LEU A 122 -15.43 12.67 -17.03
N THR A 123 -14.75 12.82 -15.90
CA THR A 123 -15.38 12.82 -14.58
C THR A 123 -16.30 14.02 -14.39
N GLY A 124 -17.23 13.94 -13.43
CA GLY A 124 -18.15 15.04 -13.14
C GLY A 124 -17.53 16.23 -12.38
N ARG A 125 -16.31 16.07 -11.85
CA ARG A 125 -15.61 17.06 -11.02
C ARG A 125 -14.09 16.92 -11.19
N ASN A 126 -13.36 18.01 -10.95
CA ASN A 126 -11.90 17.99 -10.83
C ASN A 126 -11.45 17.03 -9.72
N SER A 127 -10.36 16.32 -9.95
CA SER A 127 -9.70 15.50 -8.95
C SER A 127 -9.12 16.37 -7.83
N MET A 128 -9.58 16.15 -6.59
CA MET A 128 -9.09 16.90 -5.44
C MET A 128 -7.59 16.69 -5.22
N GLY A 129 -6.90 17.74 -4.77
CA GLY A 129 -5.55 17.57 -4.23
C GLY A 129 -5.59 16.70 -2.97
N ILE A 130 -4.78 15.66 -2.92
CA ILE A 130 -4.71 14.71 -1.79
C ILE A 130 -3.47 14.88 -0.91
N SER A 131 -2.64 15.89 -1.19
CA SER A 131 -1.57 16.27 -0.27
C SER A 131 -2.17 16.68 1.09
N ASN A 132 -1.56 16.23 2.19
CA ASN A 132 -2.03 16.43 3.56
C ASN A 132 -3.42 15.84 3.85
N ALA A 133 -3.86 14.83 3.10
CA ALA A 133 -5.16 14.16 3.33
C ALA A 133 -5.32 13.58 4.75
N MET A 134 -4.21 13.25 5.42
CA MET A 134 -4.18 12.85 6.84
C MET A 134 -4.83 13.89 7.77
N TYR A 135 -4.67 15.18 7.47
CA TYR A 135 -5.13 16.31 8.29
C TYR A 135 -6.42 16.95 7.76
N TYR A 136 -7.20 16.23 6.94
CA TYR A 136 -8.46 16.76 6.45
C TYR A 136 -9.49 16.82 7.59
N GLU A 137 -9.78 18.03 8.07
CA GLU A 137 -10.51 18.31 9.32
C GLU A 137 -11.81 17.52 9.50
N ASN A 138 -12.60 17.38 8.44
CA ASN A 138 -13.88 16.68 8.53
C ASN A 138 -13.73 15.16 8.54
N GLY A 139 -12.57 14.61 8.16
CA GLY A 139 -12.35 13.16 8.01
C GLY A 139 -13.18 12.48 6.91
N HIS A 140 -14.10 13.21 6.28
CA HIS A 140 -14.92 12.80 5.15
C HIS A 140 -14.27 13.22 3.82
N PHE A 141 -14.42 12.42 2.77
CA PHE A 141 -13.73 12.65 1.50
C PHE A 141 -14.69 12.80 0.32
N PHE A 142 -14.13 13.29 -0.79
CA PHE A 142 -14.80 13.88 -1.95
C PHE A 142 -15.35 15.30 -1.71
N TRP A 143 -15.57 16.03 -2.81
CA TRP A 143 -16.15 17.37 -2.82
C TRP A 143 -17.52 17.47 -2.14
N ASP A 144 -18.24 16.37 -2.06
CA ASP A 144 -19.55 16.24 -1.42
C ASP A 144 -19.52 15.43 -0.13
N GLU A 145 -18.32 15.13 0.39
CA GLU A 145 -18.08 14.44 1.68
C GLU A 145 -18.78 13.08 1.79
N ARG A 146 -19.10 12.44 0.66
CA ARG A 146 -19.89 11.20 0.64
C ARG A 146 -19.15 9.96 1.17
N ALA A 147 -17.82 9.98 1.16
CA ALA A 147 -17.02 8.90 1.74
C ALA A 147 -16.70 9.22 3.20
N ALA A 148 -17.01 8.31 4.11
CA ALA A 148 -16.81 8.51 5.54
C ALA A 148 -15.35 8.38 5.98
N THR A 149 -14.53 7.67 5.20
CA THR A 149 -13.11 7.46 5.46
C THR A 149 -12.29 7.43 4.17
N LEU A 150 -10.97 7.50 4.32
CA LEU A 150 -10.06 7.42 3.18
C LEU A 150 -10.05 6.01 2.59
N GLU A 151 -10.15 4.99 3.43
CA GLU A 151 -10.28 3.58 3.04
C GLU A 151 -11.53 3.35 2.17
N GLU A 152 -12.64 4.01 2.48
CA GLU A 152 -13.83 3.96 1.64
C GLU A 152 -13.60 4.71 0.32
N GLN A 153 -13.01 5.92 0.41
CA GLN A 153 -12.78 6.78 -0.75
C GLN A 153 -11.92 6.11 -1.82
N VAL A 154 -10.81 5.47 -1.46
CA VAL A 154 -9.86 4.89 -2.43
C VAL A 154 -10.45 3.74 -3.26
N LEU A 155 -11.51 3.08 -2.77
CA LEU A 155 -12.19 2.01 -3.52
C LEU A 155 -13.26 2.55 -4.48
N MET A 156 -13.77 3.76 -4.29
CA MET A 156 -14.86 4.29 -5.11
C MET A 156 -14.41 4.61 -6.56
N PRO A 157 -13.27 5.29 -6.84
CA PRO A 157 -12.76 5.49 -8.20
C PRO A 157 -12.48 4.19 -8.94
N ILE A 158 -12.03 3.16 -8.21
CA ILE A 158 -11.79 1.83 -8.79
C ILE A 158 -13.08 1.24 -9.38
N GLN A 159 -14.21 1.46 -8.70
CA GLN A 159 -15.54 0.95 -9.06
C GLN A 159 -16.33 1.84 -10.01
N ASP A 160 -15.97 3.12 -10.13
CA ASP A 160 -16.68 4.06 -11.00
C ASP A 160 -16.47 3.69 -12.48
N GLU A 161 -17.57 3.65 -13.24
CA GLU A 161 -17.61 3.22 -14.65
C GLU A 161 -16.96 4.21 -15.61
N VAL A 162 -16.73 5.46 -15.19
CA VAL A 162 -15.97 6.45 -15.96
C VAL A 162 -14.52 6.40 -15.55
N GLU A 163 -14.22 6.39 -14.26
CA GLU A 163 -12.86 6.46 -13.74
C GLU A 163 -12.05 5.18 -14.07
N MET A 164 -12.23 4.07 -13.35
CA MET A 164 -11.39 2.88 -13.50
C MET A 164 -12.15 1.59 -13.87
N GLY A 165 -13.45 1.49 -13.60
CA GLY A 165 -14.34 0.47 -14.17
C GLY A 165 -14.14 -0.97 -13.72
N LEU A 166 -13.73 -1.23 -12.47
CA LEU A 166 -13.59 -2.57 -11.91
C LEU A 166 -14.57 -2.85 -10.76
N THR A 167 -15.17 -4.04 -10.74
CA THR A 167 -15.75 -4.56 -9.48
C THR A 167 -14.63 -4.91 -8.48
N LEU A 168 -14.95 -4.95 -7.18
CA LEU A 168 -13.97 -5.36 -6.16
C LEU A 168 -13.49 -6.81 -6.35
N THR A 169 -14.32 -7.69 -6.91
CA THR A 169 -13.91 -9.06 -7.25
C THR A 169 -12.88 -9.08 -8.37
N GLU A 170 -13.07 -8.26 -9.41
CA GLU A 170 -12.09 -8.13 -10.50
C GLU A 170 -10.79 -7.47 -10.01
N LEU A 171 -10.89 -6.46 -9.16
CA LEU A 171 -9.74 -5.81 -8.52
C LEU A 171 -8.88 -6.85 -7.77
N VAL A 172 -9.48 -7.61 -6.84
CA VAL A 172 -8.77 -8.64 -6.08
C VAL A 172 -8.14 -9.69 -7.01
N SER A 173 -8.88 -10.10 -8.04
CA SER A 173 -8.37 -11.07 -9.01
C SER A 173 -7.17 -10.53 -9.80
N LYS A 174 -7.22 -9.27 -10.24
CA LYS A 174 -6.15 -8.63 -11.03
C LYS A 174 -4.89 -8.40 -10.18
N VAL A 175 -5.06 -7.93 -8.95
CA VAL A 175 -3.96 -7.72 -7.98
C VAL A 175 -3.35 -9.07 -7.61
N GLY A 176 -4.15 -10.07 -7.21
CA GLY A 176 -3.65 -11.39 -6.83
C GLY A 176 -2.99 -12.20 -7.97
N GLN A 177 -3.16 -11.79 -9.23
CA GLN A 177 -2.50 -12.42 -10.38
C GLN A 177 -1.12 -11.84 -10.69
N GLN A 178 -0.72 -10.72 -10.08
CA GLN A 178 0.62 -10.19 -10.30
C GLN A 178 1.61 -10.89 -9.38
N PRO A 179 2.82 -11.24 -9.87
CA PRO A 179 3.78 -12.02 -9.09
C PRO A 179 4.31 -11.28 -7.85
N TYR A 180 4.38 -9.94 -7.88
CA TYR A 180 4.95 -9.12 -6.82
C TYR A 180 3.96 -8.75 -5.70
N TYR A 181 2.64 -8.83 -5.93
CA TYR A 181 1.68 -8.47 -4.88
C TYR A 181 1.68 -9.47 -3.72
N PRO A 182 1.61 -10.81 -3.92
CA PRO A 182 1.69 -11.77 -2.81
C PRO A 182 2.84 -11.50 -1.83
N VAL A 183 4.03 -11.18 -2.34
CA VAL A 183 5.21 -10.81 -1.55
C VAL A 183 4.98 -9.51 -0.76
N LEU A 184 4.48 -8.45 -1.42
CA LEU A 184 4.16 -7.20 -0.73
C LEU A 184 3.06 -7.35 0.33
N PHE A 185 2.06 -8.20 0.10
CA PHE A 185 1.01 -8.46 1.10
C PHE A 185 1.56 -9.25 2.29
N GLU A 186 2.41 -10.25 2.06
CA GLU A 186 3.12 -10.99 3.11
C GLU A 186 3.93 -10.03 3.99
N GLN A 187 4.69 -9.12 3.39
CA GLN A 187 5.49 -8.11 4.11
C GLN A 187 4.66 -7.19 5.01
N VAL A 188 3.40 -6.90 4.65
CA VAL A 188 2.54 -5.97 5.40
C VAL A 188 1.65 -6.69 6.41
N TYR A 189 1.12 -7.86 6.05
CA TYR A 189 0.06 -8.54 6.78
C TYR A 189 0.48 -9.89 7.37
N GLY A 190 1.67 -10.39 7.05
CA GLY A 190 2.19 -11.69 7.48
C GLY A 190 1.52 -12.89 6.79
N ASP A 191 0.80 -12.63 5.70
CA ASP A 191 0.33 -13.64 4.75
C ASP A 191 0.06 -12.97 3.38
N ASN A 192 -0.02 -13.77 2.32
CA ASN A 192 -0.20 -13.30 0.94
C ASN A 192 -1.66 -13.03 0.52
N GLU A 193 -2.63 -13.03 1.44
CA GLU A 193 -4.05 -12.86 1.11
C GLU A 193 -4.34 -11.44 0.60
N VAL A 194 -4.88 -11.37 -0.62
CA VAL A 194 -5.34 -10.13 -1.25
C VAL A 194 -6.84 -9.96 -1.02
N THR A 195 -7.24 -8.89 -0.33
CA THR A 195 -8.65 -8.57 -0.09
C THR A 195 -8.94 -7.09 -0.39
N PRO A 196 -10.20 -6.70 -0.63
CA PRO A 196 -10.54 -5.28 -0.83
C PRO A 196 -10.16 -4.41 0.38
N ASP A 197 -10.29 -4.94 1.61
CA ASP A 197 -9.92 -4.24 2.86
C ASP A 197 -8.41 -3.99 2.93
N ARG A 198 -7.59 -4.98 2.58
CA ARG A 198 -6.14 -4.81 2.62
C ARG A 198 -5.63 -3.90 1.50
N ILE A 199 -6.28 -3.92 0.33
CA ILE A 199 -6.00 -2.98 -0.77
C ILE A 199 -6.36 -1.56 -0.33
N SER A 200 -7.54 -1.34 0.24
CA SER A 200 -7.98 -0.01 0.67
C SER A 200 -7.10 0.54 1.79
N LYS A 201 -6.75 -0.29 2.77
CA LYS A 201 -5.86 0.07 3.87
C LYS A 201 -4.49 0.50 3.39
N ALA A 202 -3.87 -0.28 2.50
CA ALA A 202 -2.56 0.06 1.95
C ALA A 202 -2.59 1.37 1.13
N LEU A 203 -3.57 1.52 0.22
CA LEU A 203 -3.77 2.78 -0.52
C LEU A 203 -3.94 3.97 0.42
N ALA A 204 -4.77 3.84 1.45
CA ALA A 204 -5.00 4.90 2.43
C ALA A 204 -3.72 5.24 3.23
N GLN A 205 -2.89 4.27 3.61
CA GLN A 205 -1.60 4.53 4.23
C GLN A 205 -0.69 5.37 3.33
N PHE A 206 -0.59 5.02 2.04
CA PHE A 206 0.21 5.82 1.10
C PHE A 206 -0.34 7.24 0.95
N VAL A 207 -1.66 7.40 0.78
CA VAL A 207 -2.26 8.73 0.64
C VAL A 207 -2.06 9.58 1.90
N ARG A 208 -2.16 9.01 3.11
CA ARG A 208 -1.83 9.72 4.36
C ARG A 208 -0.37 10.12 4.47
N SER A 209 0.54 9.33 3.89
CA SER A 209 1.97 9.64 3.88
C SER A 209 2.37 10.82 2.99
N ILE A 210 1.45 11.34 2.15
CA ILE A 210 1.70 12.51 1.28
C ILE A 210 1.61 13.79 2.11
N VAL A 211 2.63 14.04 2.95
CA VAL A 211 2.70 15.22 3.82
C VAL A 211 3.63 16.27 3.22
N SER A 212 3.12 17.48 3.06
CA SER A 212 3.87 18.66 2.61
C SER A 212 3.98 19.67 3.76
N TYR A 213 5.21 19.90 4.23
CA TYR A 213 5.49 20.68 5.44
C TYR A 213 6.60 21.74 5.28
N GLN A 214 7.19 21.87 4.09
CA GLN A 214 8.30 22.80 3.81
C GLN A 214 7.85 24.04 3.02
N SER A 215 6.55 24.31 2.93
CA SER A 215 6.02 25.55 2.36
C SER A 215 6.41 26.74 3.24
N LYS A 216 6.48 27.93 2.62
CA LYS A 216 6.77 29.17 3.35
C LYS A 216 5.58 29.64 4.22
N TYR A 217 4.37 29.24 3.84
CA TYR A 217 3.10 29.64 4.43
C TYR A 217 2.27 28.41 4.76
#